data_AF-A0A2V9AI17-F1
#
_entry.id   AF-A0A2V9AI17-F1
#
_cell.length_a   1.000
_cell.length_b   1.000
_cell.length_c   1.000
_cell.angle_alpha   90.00
_cell.angle_beta   90.00
_cell.angle_gamma   90.00
#
_symmetry.space_group_name_H-M   'P 1'
#
loop_
_entity.id
_entity.type
_entity.pdbx_description
1 polymer ?
#
loop_
_entity_poly.entity_id
_entity_poly.type
_entity_poly.pdbx_seq_one_letter_code
_entity_poly.pdbx_strand_id
1 'polypeptide(L)'
;MLLKKPQLHPRTPTQRRMVALHDRSGDGSGMREEESIKHYTDAECQTLFASLFPAGFAGKDVLNEMAPEGWPDSTLHFIFHPTLEQLHWERVQLHHNLQNWPWISKDRLDEPEPTLEETRADYQDSPIDTTREVRELVAMCLWDVFSNENDVVDPDGRLVHIGSWRGAAGFLAEQLNRETAEREYDYMHFYMGSFWVSERADLTPVYEMIFRRLKDRLLDWRYRLPRMHLIEFPSDRPDGRRSYELEKMRAELEQAHREAMDDLKHKPVPAIVIAYNNIYGVFPRGWPPWEFNERDD
;
A
#
# COMPACT_ATOMS: atom_id res chain seq x y z
N MET A 1 -7.51 -36.87 15.10
CA MET A 1 -6.39 -36.23 14.37
C MET A 1 -6.05 -34.95 15.12
N LEU A 2 -4.84 -34.88 15.68
CA LEU A 2 -4.37 -33.73 16.46
C LEU A 2 -4.07 -32.57 15.50
N LEU A 3 -4.92 -31.54 15.54
CA LEU A 3 -4.66 -30.25 14.90
C LEU A 3 -3.38 -29.67 15.51
N LYS A 4 -2.32 -29.57 14.70
CA LYS A 4 -1.10 -28.84 15.06
C LYS A 4 -1.51 -27.37 15.24
N LYS A 5 -1.35 -26.85 16.46
CA LYS A 5 -1.39 -25.41 16.70
C LYS A 5 -0.36 -24.72 15.80
N PRO A 6 -0.73 -23.65 15.07
CA PRO A 6 0.25 -22.88 14.31
C PRO A 6 1.29 -22.31 15.27
N GLN A 7 2.57 -22.52 14.96
CA GLN A 7 3.66 -21.93 15.72
C GLN A 7 3.67 -20.43 15.44
N LEU A 8 3.31 -19.64 16.44
CA LEU A 8 3.51 -18.19 16.46
C LEU A 8 5.01 -17.92 16.43
N HIS A 9 5.53 -17.45 15.30
CA HIS A 9 6.85 -16.83 15.26
C HIS A 9 6.85 -15.53 16.08
N PRO A 10 7.95 -15.20 16.77
CA PRO A 10 8.05 -13.94 17.52
C PRO A 10 7.95 -12.76 16.55
N ARG A 11 6.84 -12.03 16.63
CA ARG A 11 6.56 -10.85 15.80
C ARG A 11 7.25 -9.63 16.41
N THR A 12 8.25 -9.09 15.72
CA THR A 12 8.87 -7.81 16.05
C THR A 12 7.91 -6.65 15.74
N PRO A 13 7.93 -5.55 16.51
CA PRO A 13 7.01 -4.43 16.31
C PRO A 13 7.30 -3.73 14.99
N THR A 14 6.36 -3.79 14.05
CA THR A 14 6.42 -3.02 12.82
C THR A 14 5.67 -1.71 13.04
N GLN A 15 6.35 -0.69 13.55
CA GLN A 15 5.80 0.66 13.56
C GLN A 15 5.82 1.19 12.12
N ARG A 16 4.66 1.13 11.45
CA ARG A 16 4.38 1.90 10.24
C ARG A 16 3.58 3.13 10.66
N ARG A 17 4.25 4.29 10.74
CA ARG A 17 3.61 5.58 10.96
C ARG A 17 2.66 5.86 9.78
N MET A 18 1.39 5.92 10.09
CA MET A 18 0.30 6.34 9.20
C MET A 18 0.51 7.82 8.87
N VAL A 19 0.51 8.26 7.61
CA VAL A 19 0.30 9.68 7.26
C VAL A 19 -0.23 9.75 5.81
N ALA A 20 -1.21 10.61 5.55
CA ALA A 20 -1.98 10.66 4.30
C ALA A 20 -1.73 11.96 3.50
N LEU A 21 -1.61 11.90 2.15
CA LEU A 21 -2.03 12.89 1.09
C LEU A 21 -1.25 12.72 -0.25
N HIS A 22 -1.93 12.73 -1.43
CA HIS A 22 -1.78 13.66 -2.59
C HIS A 22 -2.48 13.19 -3.90
N ASP A 23 -2.74 14.17 -4.79
CA ASP A 23 -3.32 14.14 -6.13
C ASP A 23 -2.35 14.81 -7.13
N ARG A 24 -1.89 14.11 -8.18
CA ARG A 24 -0.97 14.68 -9.19
C ARG A 24 -1.77 15.52 -10.18
N SER A 25 -1.78 16.82 -9.96
CA SER A 25 -2.11 17.82 -10.99
C SER A 25 -1.05 18.92 -10.91
N GLY A 26 -0.02 18.82 -11.75
CA GLY A 26 0.98 19.87 -11.90
C GLY A 26 0.60 20.82 -13.04
N ASP A 27 0.72 22.12 -12.80
CA ASP A 27 1.02 23.09 -13.86
C ASP A 27 1.95 24.21 -13.35
N GLY A 28 3.06 24.41 -14.08
CA GLY A 28 3.63 25.72 -14.40
C GLY A 28 4.64 26.39 -13.46
N SER A 29 5.95 26.16 -13.68
CA SER A 29 6.86 27.16 -14.29
C SER A 29 8.35 27.00 -13.89
N GLY A 30 9.22 26.78 -14.89
CA GLY A 30 10.68 26.87 -14.75
C GLY A 30 11.44 25.99 -15.74
N MET A 31 11.85 26.56 -16.87
CA MET A 31 12.50 25.88 -18.01
C MET A 31 13.74 25.01 -17.65
N ARG A 32 13.63 23.71 -17.94
CA ARG A 32 14.60 22.90 -18.71
C ARG A 32 13.77 22.02 -19.66
N GLU A 33 14.28 21.70 -20.84
CA GLU A 33 13.73 20.63 -21.68
C GLU A 33 13.91 19.30 -20.95
N GLU A 34 13.08 19.03 -19.94
CA GLU A 34 12.87 17.70 -19.40
C GLU A 34 12.16 16.91 -20.51
N GLU A 35 12.77 15.81 -20.96
CA GLU A 35 12.05 14.82 -21.75
C GLU A 35 10.75 14.51 -21.00
N SER A 36 9.62 14.92 -21.55
CA SER A 36 8.33 14.71 -20.92
C SER A 36 8.18 13.21 -20.67
N ILE A 37 8.18 12.80 -19.39
CA ILE A 37 8.01 11.41 -19.02
C ILE A 37 6.74 10.91 -19.72
N LYS A 38 6.88 9.90 -20.56
CA LYS A 38 5.76 9.35 -21.32
C LYS A 38 4.93 8.47 -20.40
N HIS A 39 3.62 8.61 -20.47
CA HIS A 39 2.69 7.80 -19.70
C HIS A 39 1.88 6.88 -20.61
N TYR A 40 1.38 5.80 -20.03
CA TYR A 40 0.25 5.07 -20.60
C TYR A 40 -0.98 5.97 -20.56
N THR A 41 -1.79 5.90 -21.61
CA THR A 41 -3.14 6.44 -21.62
C THR A 41 -4.07 5.56 -20.77
N ASP A 42 -5.21 6.10 -20.33
CA ASP A 42 -6.20 5.33 -19.56
C ASP A 42 -6.63 4.03 -20.28
N ALA A 43 -6.76 4.08 -21.60
CA ALA A 43 -7.11 2.93 -22.42
C ALA A 43 -5.99 1.86 -22.46
N GLU A 44 -4.73 2.29 -22.48
CA GLU A 44 -3.58 1.38 -22.38
C GLU A 44 -3.50 0.75 -20.98
N CYS A 45 -3.75 1.52 -19.91
CA CYS A 45 -3.85 1.00 -18.55
C CYS A 45 -4.98 -0.04 -18.42
N GLN A 46 -6.17 0.24 -18.94
CA GLN A 46 -7.28 -0.73 -18.95
C GLN A 46 -6.92 -2.00 -19.72
N THR A 47 -6.31 -1.86 -20.90
CA THR A 47 -5.87 -2.99 -21.72
C THR A 47 -4.83 -3.83 -20.98
N LEU A 48 -3.86 -3.19 -20.32
CA LEU A 48 -2.87 -3.88 -19.51
C LEU A 48 -3.53 -4.67 -18.39
N PHE A 49 -4.41 -4.06 -17.60
CA PHE A 49 -5.07 -4.73 -16.47
C PHE A 49 -5.93 -5.92 -16.92
N ALA A 50 -6.71 -5.78 -17.99
CA ALA A 50 -7.45 -6.89 -18.59
C ALA A 50 -6.52 -8.03 -19.05
N SER A 51 -5.29 -7.70 -19.45
CA SER A 51 -4.30 -8.67 -19.87
C SER A 51 -3.56 -9.34 -18.70
N LEU A 52 -3.38 -8.63 -17.57
CA LEU A 52 -2.82 -9.16 -16.34
C LEU A 52 -3.83 -10.07 -15.63
N PHE A 53 -5.12 -9.74 -15.68
CA PHE A 53 -6.19 -10.46 -14.98
C PHE A 53 -7.34 -10.81 -15.94
N PRO A 54 -7.12 -11.74 -16.89
CA PRO A 54 -8.10 -12.03 -17.95
C PRO A 54 -9.41 -12.63 -17.44
N ALA A 55 -9.42 -13.24 -16.25
CA ALA A 55 -10.62 -13.76 -15.60
C ALA A 55 -11.07 -12.92 -14.39
N GLY A 56 -10.57 -11.68 -14.27
CA GLY A 56 -10.84 -10.77 -13.15
C GLY A 56 -9.96 -11.02 -11.92
N PHE A 57 -10.09 -10.16 -10.91
CA PHE A 57 -9.22 -10.20 -9.72
C PHE A 57 -9.48 -11.38 -8.79
N ALA A 58 -10.65 -12.02 -8.89
CA ALA A 58 -10.96 -13.29 -8.23
C ALA A 58 -11.05 -14.45 -9.23
N GLY A 59 -10.38 -14.33 -10.38
CA GLY A 59 -10.30 -15.38 -11.39
C GLY A 59 -9.72 -16.68 -10.81
N LYS A 60 -10.12 -17.82 -11.38
CA LYS A 60 -9.63 -19.13 -10.95
C LYS A 60 -8.11 -19.24 -11.05
N ASP A 61 -7.51 -18.59 -12.04
CA ASP A 61 -6.06 -18.48 -12.21
C ASP A 61 -5.40 -17.76 -11.03
N VAL A 62 -6.00 -16.65 -10.56
CA VAL A 62 -5.53 -15.88 -9.40
C VAL A 62 -5.60 -16.73 -8.12
N LEU A 63 -6.75 -17.35 -7.86
CA LEU A 63 -6.95 -18.15 -6.65
C LEU A 63 -5.97 -19.34 -6.61
N ASN A 64 -5.81 -20.06 -7.72
CA ASN A 64 -4.89 -21.20 -7.79
C ASN A 64 -3.43 -20.80 -7.56
N GLU A 65 -3.05 -19.57 -7.93
CA GLU A 65 -1.69 -19.06 -7.81
C GLU A 65 -1.38 -18.59 -6.37
N MET A 66 -2.32 -17.91 -5.72
CA MET A 66 -2.15 -17.36 -4.37
C MET A 66 -2.50 -18.34 -3.25
N ALA A 67 -3.44 -19.25 -3.51
CA ALA A 67 -4.00 -20.18 -2.52
C ALA A 67 -4.32 -21.53 -3.18
N PRO A 68 -3.31 -22.30 -3.63
CA PRO A 68 -3.50 -23.55 -4.38
C PRO A 68 -4.30 -24.61 -3.60
N GLU A 69 -4.19 -24.61 -2.27
CA GLU A 69 -4.93 -25.51 -1.39
C GLU A 69 -6.38 -25.06 -1.12
N GLY A 70 -6.75 -23.87 -1.60
CA GLY A 70 -8.04 -23.23 -1.33
C GLY A 70 -7.92 -22.03 -0.41
N TRP A 71 -8.86 -21.08 -0.55
CA TRP A 71 -8.84 -19.82 0.21
C TRP A 71 -8.93 -19.99 1.73
N PRO A 72 -9.88 -20.79 2.28
CA PRO A 72 -9.99 -20.97 3.74
C PRO A 72 -8.77 -21.67 4.37
N ASP A 73 -8.05 -22.46 3.57
CA ASP A 73 -6.86 -23.20 4.01
C ASP A 73 -5.56 -22.37 3.84
N SER A 74 -5.63 -21.24 3.14
CA SER A 74 -4.51 -20.31 2.97
C SER A 74 -4.39 -19.37 4.17
N THR A 75 -3.18 -19.04 4.60
CA THR A 75 -2.95 -18.02 5.65
C THR A 75 -3.45 -16.63 5.25
N LEU A 76 -3.68 -16.38 3.96
CA LEU A 76 -4.18 -15.10 3.45
C LEU A 76 -5.62 -14.80 3.92
N HIS A 77 -6.44 -15.79 4.29
CA HIS A 77 -7.80 -15.50 4.78
C HIS A 77 -7.78 -14.71 6.10
N PHE A 78 -6.70 -14.77 6.89
CA PHE A 78 -6.53 -13.97 8.11
C PHE A 78 -6.49 -12.46 7.85
N ILE A 79 -6.31 -12.04 6.59
CA ILE A 79 -6.47 -10.63 6.19
C ILE A 79 -7.88 -10.11 6.55
N PHE A 80 -8.90 -10.91 6.27
CA PHE A 80 -10.31 -10.56 6.50
C PHE A 80 -10.90 -11.19 7.76
N HIS A 81 -10.33 -12.32 8.20
CA HIS A 81 -10.76 -13.05 9.38
C HIS A 81 -9.63 -13.12 10.41
N PRO A 82 -9.15 -11.99 10.95
CA PRO A 82 -8.05 -12.00 11.91
C PRO A 82 -8.47 -12.74 13.17
N THR A 83 -7.53 -13.46 13.78
CA THR A 83 -7.75 -14.03 15.11
C THR A 83 -8.01 -12.93 16.15
N LEU A 84 -8.72 -13.27 17.23
CA LEU A 84 -8.94 -12.34 18.34
C LEU A 84 -7.63 -11.75 18.89
N GLU A 85 -6.56 -12.55 18.93
CA GLU A 85 -5.23 -12.11 19.36
C GLU A 85 -4.62 -11.09 18.39
N GLN A 86 -4.77 -11.30 17.07
CA GLN A 86 -4.34 -10.32 16.07
C GLN A 86 -5.09 -9.01 16.21
N LEU A 87 -6.42 -9.06 16.32
CA LEU A 87 -7.23 -7.85 16.44
C LEU A 87 -6.90 -7.07 17.71
N HIS A 88 -6.70 -7.76 18.83
CA HIS A 88 -6.29 -7.11 20.08
C HIS A 88 -4.91 -6.45 19.94
N TRP A 89 -3.94 -7.16 19.37
CA TRP A 89 -2.61 -6.63 19.13
C TRP A 89 -2.63 -5.39 18.24
N GLU A 90 -3.41 -5.39 17.16
CA GLU A 90 -3.59 -4.23 16.27
C GLU A 90 -4.17 -3.03 17.01
N ARG A 91 -5.19 -3.24 17.86
CA ARG A 91 -5.79 -2.19 18.69
C ARG A 91 -4.77 -1.56 19.65
N VAL A 92 -3.94 -2.39 20.28
CA VAL A 92 -2.87 -1.92 21.19
C VAL A 92 -1.80 -1.14 20.41
N GLN A 93 -1.37 -1.63 19.24
CA GLN A 93 -0.41 -0.89 18.41
C GLN A 93 -0.96 0.45 17.94
N LEU A 94 -2.22 0.49 17.49
CA LEU A 94 -2.88 1.73 17.10
C LEU A 94 -2.94 2.71 18.28
N HIS A 95 -3.31 2.23 19.47
CA HIS A 95 -3.34 3.02 20.70
C HIS A 95 -1.97 3.66 20.99
N HIS A 96 -0.88 2.88 20.99
CA HIS A 96 0.47 3.41 21.19
C HIS A 96 0.92 4.37 20.09
N ASN A 97 0.58 4.09 18.83
CA ASN A 97 0.94 4.96 17.71
C ASN A 97 0.23 6.33 17.81
N LEU A 98 -1.03 6.33 18.24
CA LEU A 98 -1.81 7.55 18.46
C LEU A 98 -1.28 8.35 19.66
N GLN A 99 -0.90 7.71 20.78
CA GLN A 99 -0.34 8.41 21.94
C GLN A 99 0.93 9.24 21.61
N ASN A 100 1.70 8.81 20.62
CA ASN A 100 2.91 9.50 20.18
C ASN A 100 2.67 10.56 19.10
N TRP A 101 1.41 10.84 18.75
CA TRP A 101 1.07 11.71 17.64
C TRP A 101 0.85 13.18 18.08
N PRO A 102 1.63 14.14 17.54
CA PRO A 102 1.68 15.52 18.06
C PRO A 102 0.39 16.35 17.86
N TRP A 103 -0.54 15.84 17.06
CA TRP A 103 -1.80 16.50 16.67
C TRP A 103 -3.05 15.90 17.34
N ILE A 104 -2.90 14.90 18.21
CA ILE A 104 -4.04 14.30 18.91
C ILE A 104 -4.43 15.14 20.12
N SER A 105 -5.74 15.28 20.34
CA SER A 105 -6.28 16.03 21.47
C SER A 105 -5.84 15.40 22.79
N LYS A 106 -5.59 16.24 23.80
CA LYS A 106 -5.19 15.77 25.14
C LYS A 106 -6.17 14.74 25.69
N ASP A 107 -7.47 14.91 25.43
CA ASP A 107 -8.52 13.98 25.88
C ASP A 107 -8.35 12.54 25.36
N ARG A 108 -7.72 12.36 24.19
CA ARG A 108 -7.43 11.03 23.61
C ARG A 108 -6.14 10.41 24.15
N LEU A 109 -5.27 11.20 24.77
CA LEU A 109 -4.05 10.69 25.40
C LEU A 109 -4.35 9.94 26.72
N ASP A 110 -5.49 10.26 27.35
CA ASP A 110 -5.93 9.69 28.62
C ASP A 110 -6.82 8.44 28.47
N GLU A 111 -7.14 8.02 27.24
CA GLU A 111 -7.84 6.75 27.01
C GLU A 111 -6.97 5.59 27.50
N PRO A 112 -7.53 4.58 28.20
CA PRO A 112 -6.76 3.42 28.61
C PRO A 112 -6.38 2.54 27.40
N GLU A 113 -5.32 1.75 27.56
CA GLU A 113 -4.95 0.74 26.57
C GLU A 113 -6.11 -0.26 26.38
N PRO A 114 -6.50 -0.59 25.13
CA PRO A 114 -7.58 -1.54 24.85
C PRO A 114 -7.31 -2.91 25.48
N THR A 115 -8.32 -3.49 26.13
CA THR A 115 -8.19 -4.82 26.75
C THR A 115 -8.59 -5.95 25.80
N LEU A 116 -8.17 -7.17 26.12
CA LEU A 116 -8.57 -8.37 25.37
C LEU A 116 -10.08 -8.64 25.56
N GLU A 117 -10.62 -8.38 26.74
CA GLU A 117 -12.03 -8.53 27.07
C GLU A 117 -12.92 -7.60 26.23
N GLU A 118 -12.54 -6.32 26.10
CA GLU A 118 -13.25 -5.38 25.21
C GLU A 118 -13.16 -5.82 23.76
N THR A 119 -11.98 -6.24 23.31
CA THR A 119 -11.80 -6.76 21.95
C THR A 119 -12.69 -7.97 21.70
N ARG A 120 -12.82 -8.87 22.68
CA ARG A 120 -13.69 -10.04 22.60
C ARG A 120 -15.17 -9.65 22.55
N ALA A 121 -15.58 -8.63 23.30
CA ALA A 121 -16.96 -8.17 23.31
C ALA A 121 -17.41 -7.61 21.95
N ASP A 122 -16.49 -6.95 21.24
CA ASP A 122 -16.74 -6.39 19.90
C ASP A 122 -16.54 -7.40 18.76
N TYR A 123 -15.82 -8.50 19.02
CA TYR A 123 -15.43 -9.47 17.99
C TYR A 123 -16.64 -10.21 17.43
N GLN A 124 -16.78 -10.20 16.10
CA GLN A 124 -17.81 -10.93 15.37
C GLN A 124 -17.18 -11.68 14.22
N ASP A 125 -17.39 -13.00 14.18
CA ASP A 125 -17.03 -13.80 13.01
C ASP A 125 -17.97 -13.45 11.85
N SER A 126 -17.39 -13.21 10.68
CA SER A 126 -18.13 -13.08 9.43
C SER A 126 -17.98 -14.35 8.59
N PRO A 127 -18.99 -14.73 7.78
CA PRO A 127 -18.82 -15.81 6.83
C PRO A 127 -17.73 -15.47 5.82
N ILE A 128 -16.97 -16.49 5.41
CA ILE A 128 -15.96 -16.36 4.37
C ILE A 128 -16.66 -16.14 3.01
N ASP A 129 -16.35 -15.03 2.36
CA ASP A 129 -16.71 -14.74 0.97
C ASP A 129 -15.44 -14.75 0.12
N THR A 130 -15.05 -15.93 -0.34
CA THR A 130 -13.81 -16.12 -1.11
C THR A 130 -13.70 -15.20 -2.31
N THR A 131 -14.79 -15.01 -3.07
CA THR A 131 -14.73 -14.20 -4.29
C THR A 131 -14.49 -12.73 -3.94
N ARG A 132 -15.23 -12.20 -2.95
CA ARG A 132 -15.07 -10.82 -2.49
C ARG A 132 -13.71 -10.58 -1.84
N GLU A 133 -13.30 -11.47 -0.94
CA GLU A 133 -12.05 -11.32 -0.19
C GLU A 133 -10.82 -11.38 -1.11
N VAL A 134 -10.80 -12.31 -2.06
CA VAL A 134 -9.69 -12.42 -3.03
C VAL A 134 -9.60 -11.18 -3.91
N ARG A 135 -10.72 -10.73 -4.49
CA ARG A 135 -10.69 -9.55 -5.39
C ARG A 135 -10.27 -8.28 -4.65
N GLU A 136 -10.69 -8.12 -3.39
CA GLU A 136 -10.30 -6.97 -2.56
C GLU A 136 -8.83 -7.02 -2.17
N LEU A 137 -8.32 -8.18 -1.74
CA LEU A 137 -6.90 -8.32 -1.40
C LEU A 137 -6.00 -8.04 -2.61
N VAL A 138 -6.38 -8.53 -3.79
CA VAL A 138 -5.63 -8.28 -5.03
C VAL A 138 -5.66 -6.79 -5.36
N ALA A 139 -6.81 -6.12 -5.25
CA ALA A 139 -6.89 -4.67 -5.46
C ALA A 139 -6.03 -3.89 -4.44
N MET A 140 -6.04 -4.25 -3.16
CA MET A 140 -5.16 -3.64 -2.14
C MET A 140 -3.68 -3.78 -2.50
N CYS A 141 -3.24 -4.96 -2.94
CA CYS A 141 -1.85 -5.21 -3.31
C CYS A 141 -1.46 -4.53 -4.64
N LEU A 142 -2.41 -4.42 -5.59
CA LEU A 142 -2.21 -3.65 -6.83
C LEU A 142 -2.05 -2.16 -6.53
N TRP A 143 -2.78 -1.63 -5.55
CA TRP A 143 -2.56 -0.25 -5.09
C TRP A 143 -1.13 -0.07 -4.56
N ASP A 144 -0.61 -1.01 -3.77
CA ASP A 144 0.77 -0.92 -3.26
C ASP A 144 1.82 -0.92 -4.39
N VAL A 145 1.58 -1.71 -5.45
CA VAL A 145 2.51 -1.89 -6.58
C VAL A 145 2.48 -0.71 -7.56
N PHE A 146 1.28 -0.24 -7.93
CA PHE A 146 1.08 0.81 -8.93
C PHE A 146 0.93 2.21 -8.33
N SER A 147 0.92 2.32 -7.01
CA SER A 147 0.82 3.57 -6.26
C SER A 147 1.84 3.59 -5.12
N ASN A 148 1.59 4.37 -4.07
CA ASN A 148 2.47 4.50 -2.91
C ASN A 148 3.90 4.95 -3.28
N GLU A 149 3.99 5.92 -4.20
CA GLU A 149 5.21 6.44 -4.82
C GLU A 149 5.98 5.45 -5.72
N ASN A 150 5.56 4.20 -5.84
CA ASN A 150 6.23 3.25 -6.72
C ASN A 150 5.86 3.47 -8.18
N ASP A 151 6.77 3.11 -9.09
CA ASP A 151 6.55 3.21 -10.53
C ASP A 151 6.60 1.83 -11.18
N VAL A 152 5.58 1.51 -11.98
CA VAL A 152 5.64 0.42 -12.97
C VAL A 152 6.04 1.03 -14.30
N VAL A 153 7.08 0.50 -14.93
CA VAL A 153 7.68 1.05 -16.14
C VAL A 153 7.78 0.02 -17.25
N ASP A 154 7.58 0.44 -18.49
CA ASP A 154 7.79 -0.41 -19.65
C ASP A 154 9.25 -0.36 -20.16
N PRO A 155 9.63 -1.22 -21.13
CA PRO A 155 10.99 -1.21 -21.70
C PRO A 155 11.39 0.11 -22.39
N ASP A 156 10.40 0.88 -22.86
CA ASP A 156 10.61 2.19 -23.49
C ASP A 156 10.71 3.33 -22.43
N GLY A 157 10.63 2.98 -21.14
CA GLY A 157 10.68 3.92 -20.02
C GLY A 157 9.35 4.66 -19.76
N ARG A 158 8.25 4.25 -20.40
CA ARG A 158 6.93 4.83 -20.17
C ARG A 158 6.39 4.37 -18.82
N LEU A 159 5.76 5.28 -18.08
CA LEU A 159 5.14 4.98 -16.80
C LEU A 159 3.71 4.46 -16.97
N VAL A 160 3.41 3.35 -16.30
CA VAL A 160 2.04 2.86 -16.12
C VAL A 160 1.42 3.57 -14.93
N HIS A 161 0.97 4.80 -15.16
CA HIS A 161 0.40 5.64 -14.11
C HIS A 161 -1.13 5.53 -14.09
N ILE A 162 -1.68 4.84 -13.09
CA ILE A 162 -3.13 4.63 -12.94
C ILE A 162 -3.83 5.74 -12.14
N GLY A 163 -3.14 6.85 -11.89
CA GLY A 163 -3.64 8.01 -11.16
C GLY A 163 -2.83 8.28 -9.90
N SER A 164 -3.25 9.32 -9.17
CA SER A 164 -2.72 9.64 -7.84
C SER A 164 -3.04 8.57 -6.81
N TRP A 165 -2.70 8.74 -5.54
CA TRP A 165 -3.07 7.76 -4.49
C TRP A 165 -4.59 7.47 -4.48
N ARG A 166 -5.39 8.53 -4.58
CA ARG A 166 -6.86 8.42 -4.67
C ARG A 166 -7.29 8.00 -6.08
N GLY A 167 -6.61 8.49 -7.12
CA GLY A 167 -6.89 8.11 -8.50
C GLY A 167 -6.70 6.61 -8.76
N ALA A 168 -5.59 6.03 -8.31
CA ALA A 168 -5.27 4.61 -8.36
C ALA A 168 -6.32 3.78 -7.62
N ALA A 169 -6.70 4.20 -6.41
CA ALA A 169 -7.76 3.53 -5.66
C ALA A 169 -9.12 3.62 -6.37
N GLY A 170 -9.43 4.76 -7.00
CA GLY A 170 -10.61 4.95 -7.83
C GLY A 170 -10.60 4.09 -9.09
N PHE A 171 -9.46 3.96 -9.76
CA PHE A 171 -9.27 3.10 -10.93
C PHE A 171 -9.54 1.63 -10.58
N LEU A 172 -9.01 1.16 -9.45
CA LEU A 172 -9.22 -0.21 -8.96
C LEU A 172 -10.67 -0.46 -8.56
N ALA A 173 -11.31 0.51 -7.88
CA ALA A 173 -12.73 0.45 -7.55
C ALA A 173 -13.62 0.38 -8.80
N GLU A 174 -13.32 1.20 -9.81
CA GLU A 174 -14.05 1.15 -11.09
C GLU A 174 -13.86 -0.19 -11.79
N GLN A 175 -12.64 -0.73 -11.79
CA GLN A 175 -12.36 -2.05 -12.36
C GLN A 175 -13.20 -3.15 -11.70
N LEU A 176 -13.24 -3.18 -10.37
CA LEU A 176 -14.05 -4.16 -9.64
C LEU A 176 -15.55 -3.97 -9.85
N ASN A 177 -16.05 -2.74 -9.83
CA ASN A 177 -17.44 -2.44 -10.14
C ASN A 177 -17.83 -2.90 -11.56
N ARG A 178 -16.91 -2.83 -12.54
CA ARG A 178 -17.13 -3.38 -13.89
C ARG A 178 -17.21 -4.92 -13.88
N GLU A 179 -16.36 -5.58 -13.10
CA GLU A 179 -16.34 -7.05 -12.97
C GLU A 179 -17.61 -7.60 -12.29
N THR A 180 -18.16 -6.86 -11.32
CA THR A 180 -19.37 -7.28 -10.58
C THR A 180 -20.67 -6.81 -11.21
N ALA A 181 -20.61 -5.81 -12.10
CA ALA A 181 -21.77 -5.04 -12.58
C ALA A 181 -22.55 -4.34 -11.45
N GLU A 182 -21.90 -4.09 -10.31
CA GLU A 182 -22.45 -3.39 -9.14
C GLU A 182 -21.70 -2.09 -8.86
N ARG A 183 -22.24 -1.24 -7.97
CA ARG A 183 -21.57 -0.02 -7.48
C ARG A 183 -21.26 -0.16 -5.99
N GLU A 184 -20.55 -1.22 -5.67
CA GLU A 184 -20.18 -1.58 -4.29
C GLU A 184 -18.96 -0.78 -3.82
N TYR A 185 -18.00 -0.57 -4.73
CA TYR A 185 -16.69 -0.03 -4.40
C TYR A 185 -16.56 1.46 -4.71
N ASP A 186 -15.82 2.17 -3.85
CA ASP A 186 -15.31 3.51 -4.10
C ASP A 186 -13.81 3.58 -3.79
N TYR A 187 -13.19 4.74 -4.03
CA TYR A 187 -11.75 4.91 -3.81
C TYR A 187 -11.34 4.67 -2.33
N MET A 188 -12.23 4.88 -1.36
CA MET A 188 -11.88 4.70 0.07
C MET A 188 -11.62 3.24 0.42
N HIS A 189 -12.17 2.30 -0.36
CA HIS A 189 -11.97 0.86 -0.14
C HIS A 189 -10.52 0.42 -0.36
N PHE A 190 -9.80 1.09 -1.28
CA PHE A 190 -8.43 0.73 -1.66
C PHE A 190 -7.43 1.85 -1.36
N TYR A 191 -7.91 2.99 -0.86
CA TYR A 191 -7.06 4.08 -0.43
C TYR A 191 -6.17 3.60 0.71
N MET A 192 -4.85 3.61 0.50
CA MET A 192 -3.80 3.05 1.37
C MET A 192 -3.56 1.54 1.24
N GLY A 193 -4.10 0.88 0.21
CA GLY A 193 -3.73 -0.49 -0.17
C GLY A 193 -3.76 -1.47 1.00
N SER A 194 -2.66 -2.20 1.21
CA SER A 194 -2.56 -3.20 2.28
C SER A 194 -2.15 -2.63 3.64
N PHE A 195 -1.97 -1.31 3.78
CA PHE A 195 -1.37 -0.67 4.97
C PHE A 195 -1.96 -1.18 6.29
N TRP A 196 -3.29 -1.27 6.37
CA TRP A 196 -4.02 -1.65 7.58
C TRP A 196 -4.02 -3.15 7.91
N VAL A 197 -3.70 -4.00 6.92
CA VAL A 197 -3.90 -5.45 7.01
C VAL A 197 -2.64 -6.26 6.72
N SER A 198 -1.57 -5.62 6.24
CA SER A 198 -0.32 -6.27 5.81
C SER A 198 0.41 -7.06 6.90
N GLU A 199 0.04 -6.88 8.17
CA GLU A 199 0.63 -7.59 9.31
C GLU A 199 -0.20 -8.81 9.76
N ARG A 200 -1.38 -9.02 9.14
CA ARG A 200 -2.26 -10.16 9.45
C ARG A 200 -1.80 -11.44 8.79
N ALA A 201 -1.17 -11.36 7.61
CA ALA A 201 -0.65 -12.51 6.87
C ALA A 201 0.56 -12.11 6.02
N ASP A 202 1.37 -13.08 5.60
CA ASP A 202 2.44 -12.85 4.64
C ASP A 202 1.85 -12.61 3.24
N LEU A 203 2.01 -11.38 2.73
CA LEU A 203 1.53 -10.96 1.42
C LEU A 203 2.48 -11.31 0.27
N THR A 204 3.66 -11.88 0.55
CA THR A 204 4.66 -12.24 -0.46
C THR A 204 4.05 -13.05 -1.63
N PRO A 205 3.20 -14.07 -1.43
CA PRO A 205 2.61 -14.82 -2.54
C PRO A 205 1.74 -13.97 -3.48
N VAL A 206 1.07 -12.94 -2.96
CA VAL A 206 0.21 -12.03 -3.75
C VAL A 206 1.07 -11.12 -4.61
N TYR A 207 2.10 -10.52 -4.01
CA TYR A 207 3.04 -9.69 -4.75
C TYR A 207 3.83 -10.49 -5.78
N GLU A 208 4.24 -11.72 -5.49
CA GLU A 208 4.93 -12.58 -6.44
C GLU A 208 4.07 -12.89 -7.66
N MET A 209 2.77 -13.18 -7.47
CA MET A 209 1.82 -13.32 -8.58
C MET A 209 1.80 -12.05 -9.43
N ILE A 210 1.62 -10.88 -8.81
CA ILE A 210 1.54 -9.60 -9.53
C ILE A 210 2.84 -9.37 -10.31
N PHE A 211 4.00 -9.51 -9.68
CA PHE A 211 5.30 -9.30 -10.31
C PHE A 211 5.58 -10.30 -11.43
N ARG A 212 5.15 -11.56 -11.29
CA ARG A 212 5.27 -12.56 -12.36
C ARG A 212 4.47 -12.13 -13.59
N ARG A 213 3.22 -11.70 -13.39
CA ARG A 213 2.37 -11.19 -14.47
C ARG A 213 2.94 -9.92 -15.10
N LEU A 214 3.54 -9.02 -14.33
CA LEU A 214 4.25 -7.84 -14.85
C LEU A 214 5.48 -8.23 -15.68
N LYS A 215 6.28 -9.17 -15.18
CA LYS A 215 7.50 -9.65 -15.84
C LYS A 215 7.20 -10.32 -17.18
N ASP A 216 6.14 -11.10 -17.24
CA ASP A 216 5.65 -11.74 -18.48
C ASP A 216 5.22 -10.71 -19.53
N ARG A 217 4.95 -9.46 -19.12
CA ARG A 217 4.65 -8.31 -20.00
C ARG A 217 5.84 -7.38 -20.21
N LEU A 218 7.04 -7.80 -19.79
CA LEU A 218 8.29 -7.02 -19.89
C LEU A 218 8.22 -5.69 -19.13
N LEU A 219 7.34 -5.57 -18.14
CA LEU A 219 7.29 -4.42 -17.26
C LEU A 219 8.31 -4.60 -16.14
N ASP A 220 8.82 -3.49 -15.64
CA ASP A 220 9.71 -3.42 -14.48
C ASP A 220 9.07 -2.55 -13.39
N TRP A 221 9.63 -2.61 -12.18
CA TRP A 221 9.12 -1.90 -11.01
C TRP A 221 10.23 -1.18 -10.27
N ARG A 222 9.98 0.09 -9.96
CA ARG A 222 10.90 0.95 -9.21
C ARG A 222 10.29 1.22 -7.85
N TYR A 223 11.03 0.84 -6.81
CA TYR A 223 10.65 1.13 -5.44
C TYR A 223 10.96 2.58 -5.13
N ARG A 224 10.01 3.30 -4.54
CA ARG A 224 10.30 4.58 -3.89
C ARG A 224 9.78 4.55 -2.47
N LEU A 225 10.62 5.00 -1.55
CA LEU A 225 10.19 5.19 -0.17
C LEU A 225 9.18 6.35 -0.14
N PRO A 226 7.95 6.14 0.38
CA PRO A 226 6.95 7.19 0.40
C PRO A 226 7.46 8.46 1.07
N ARG A 227 7.20 9.59 0.40
CA ARG A 227 7.49 10.94 0.89
C ARG A 227 6.18 11.69 1.09
N MET A 228 6.13 12.45 2.17
CA MET A 228 5.01 13.33 2.43
C MET A 228 5.34 14.72 1.94
N HIS A 229 4.37 15.35 1.29
CA HIS A 229 4.49 16.71 0.78
C HIS A 229 3.29 17.55 1.22
N LEU A 230 3.55 18.82 1.53
CA LEU A 230 2.49 19.80 1.74
C LEU A 230 1.93 20.23 0.39
N ILE A 231 0.61 20.19 0.26
CA ILE A 231 -0.11 20.73 -0.90
C ILE A 231 -0.41 22.20 -0.63
N GLU A 232 0.12 23.06 -1.47
CA GLU A 232 -0.21 24.49 -1.47
C GLU A 232 -1.23 24.74 -2.58
N PHE A 233 -2.46 25.06 -2.21
CA PHE A 233 -3.44 25.51 -3.19
C PHE A 233 -3.11 26.95 -3.59
N PRO A 234 -3.20 27.30 -4.89
CA PRO A 234 -2.94 28.65 -5.36
C PRO A 234 -4.07 29.60 -4.93
N SER A 235 -4.06 30.01 -3.66
CA SER A 235 -4.82 31.16 -3.17
C SER A 235 -3.96 31.95 -2.18
N ASP A 236 -3.94 33.28 -2.40
CA ASP A 236 -3.25 34.37 -1.70
C ASP A 236 -1.94 34.04 -0.98
N ARG A 237 -0.86 34.71 -1.43
CA ARG A 237 0.48 34.62 -0.82
C ARG A 237 0.35 34.57 0.71
N PRO A 238 0.78 33.47 1.36
CA PRO A 238 0.63 33.32 2.79
C PRO A 238 1.29 34.53 3.48
N ASP A 239 0.62 35.09 4.49
CA ASP A 239 1.23 36.11 5.33
C ASP A 239 2.48 35.54 6.04
N GLY A 240 3.34 36.40 6.60
CA GLY A 240 4.62 35.98 7.15
C GLY A 240 4.52 34.92 8.26
N ARG A 241 3.38 34.82 8.95
CA ARG A 241 3.15 33.78 9.98
C ARG A 241 2.81 32.44 9.33
N ARG A 242 1.88 32.44 8.37
CA ARG A 242 1.50 31.23 7.63
C ARG A 242 2.67 30.66 6.82
N SER A 243 3.53 31.51 6.24
CA SER A 243 4.76 31.07 5.56
C SER A 243 5.72 30.37 6.52
N TYR A 244 5.91 30.90 7.72
CA TYR A 244 6.79 30.27 8.73
C TYR A 244 6.23 28.91 9.20
N GLU A 245 4.91 28.83 9.43
CA GLU A 245 4.26 27.58 9.83
C GLU A 245 4.37 26.51 8.72
N LEU A 246 4.18 26.88 7.45
CA LEU A 246 4.36 25.97 6.32
C LEU A 246 5.80 25.46 6.19
N GLU A 247 6.79 26.35 6.30
CA GLU A 247 8.20 25.96 6.23
C GLU A 247 8.59 25.04 7.40
N LYS A 248 8.07 25.34 8.59
CA LYS A 248 8.25 24.48 9.77
C LYS A 248 7.67 23.09 9.53
N MET A 249 6.43 22.99 9.03
CA MET A 249 5.81 21.71 8.71
C MET A 249 6.58 20.96 7.62
N ARG A 250 7.08 21.66 6.60
CA ARG A 250 7.90 21.07 5.53
C ARG A 250 9.18 20.44 6.10
N ALA A 251 9.87 21.16 6.97
CA ALA A 251 11.06 20.65 7.66
C ALA A 251 10.74 19.46 8.59
N GLU A 252 9.60 19.48 9.28
CA GLU A 252 9.12 18.36 10.11
C GLU A 252 8.83 17.10 9.26
N LEU A 253 8.19 17.24 8.10
CA LEU A 253 7.93 16.12 7.18
C LEU A 253 9.23 15.53 6.61
N GLU A 254 10.19 16.39 6.24
CA GLU A 254 11.48 15.94 5.74
C GLU A 254 12.30 15.23 6.82
N GLN A 255 12.24 15.74 8.06
CA GLN A 255 12.84 15.07 9.21
C GLN A 255 12.20 13.70 9.46
N ALA A 256 10.87 13.60 9.42
CA ALA A 256 10.16 12.33 9.56
C ALA A 256 10.53 11.34 8.45
N HIS A 257 10.74 11.81 7.22
CA HIS A 257 11.20 10.96 6.12
C HIS A 257 12.63 10.44 6.35
N ARG A 258 13.55 11.28 6.86
CA ARG A 258 14.91 10.85 7.23
C ARG A 258 14.88 9.80 8.34
N GLU A 259 14.09 10.01 9.38
CA GLU A 259 13.88 9.02 10.45
C GLU A 259 13.34 7.70 9.91
N ALA A 260 12.36 7.76 9.00
CA ALA A 260 11.81 6.56 8.37
C ALA A 260 12.86 5.80 7.53
N MET A 261 13.76 6.51 6.82
CA MET A 261 14.88 5.89 6.10
C MET A 261 15.86 5.18 7.06
N ASP A 262 16.19 5.81 8.18
CA ASP A 262 17.10 5.23 9.17
C ASP A 262 16.48 4.01 9.87
N ASP A 263 15.21 4.09 10.24
CA ASP A 263 14.46 2.97 10.81
C ASP A 263 14.44 1.74 9.88
N LEU A 264 14.33 1.97 8.57
CA LEU A 264 14.29 0.88 7.58
C LEU A 264 15.56 0.03 7.54
N LYS A 265 16.71 0.57 7.96
CA LYS A 265 17.97 -0.19 8.05
C LYS A 265 17.90 -1.32 9.08
N HIS A 266 17.00 -1.20 10.05
CA HIS A 266 16.84 -2.15 11.15
C HIS A 266 15.58 -3.02 11.00
N LYS A 267 14.73 -2.72 10.02
CA LYS A 267 13.50 -3.46 9.75
C LYS A 267 13.77 -4.59 8.75
N PRO A 268 12.98 -5.68 8.78
CA PRO A 268 13.03 -6.68 7.72
C PRO A 268 12.68 -6.04 6.37
N VAL A 269 13.23 -6.60 5.30
CA VAL A 269 12.91 -6.18 3.94
C VAL A 269 11.39 -6.34 3.70
N PRO A 270 10.70 -5.32 3.15
CA PRO A 270 9.26 -5.41 2.89
C PRO A 270 8.90 -6.59 1.99
N ALA A 271 7.76 -7.24 2.26
CA ALA A 271 7.25 -8.38 1.47
C ALA A 271 7.18 -8.08 -0.04
N ILE A 272 6.76 -6.88 -0.42
CA ILE A 272 6.72 -6.44 -1.83
C ILE A 272 8.12 -6.40 -2.48
N VAL A 273 9.16 -5.99 -1.75
CA VAL A 273 10.55 -5.98 -2.25
C VAL A 273 11.11 -7.40 -2.33
N ILE A 274 10.82 -8.25 -1.33
CA ILE A 274 11.18 -9.67 -1.36
C ILE A 274 10.55 -10.36 -2.57
N ALA A 275 9.26 -10.16 -2.79
CA ALA A 275 8.52 -10.73 -3.90
C ALA A 275 9.11 -10.30 -5.26
N TYR A 276 9.44 -9.01 -5.42
CA TYR A 276 10.12 -8.56 -6.63
C TYR A 276 11.45 -9.30 -6.82
N ASN A 277 12.29 -9.38 -5.79
CA ASN A 277 13.57 -10.08 -5.88
C ASN A 277 13.42 -11.58 -6.21
N ASN A 278 12.40 -12.24 -5.65
CA ASN A 278 12.12 -13.65 -5.96
C ASN A 278 11.74 -13.87 -7.43
N ILE A 279 11.06 -12.90 -8.06
CA ILE A 279 10.62 -12.99 -9.45
C ILE A 279 11.66 -12.49 -10.44
N TYR A 280 12.33 -11.38 -10.17
CA TYR A 280 13.30 -10.74 -11.08
C TYR A 280 14.74 -11.19 -10.83
N GLY A 281 15.04 -11.78 -9.68
CA GLY A 281 16.37 -12.26 -9.30
C GLY A 281 17.33 -11.16 -8.83
N VAL A 282 16.84 -9.92 -8.70
CA VAL A 282 17.58 -8.73 -8.26
C VAL A 282 16.69 -7.86 -7.39
N PHE A 283 17.28 -7.02 -6.53
CA PHE A 283 16.51 -5.99 -5.83
C PHE A 283 16.00 -4.92 -6.83
N PRO A 284 14.80 -4.36 -6.57
CA PRO A 284 14.25 -3.32 -7.43
C PRO A 284 15.10 -2.07 -7.35
N ARG A 285 15.10 -1.29 -8.44
CA ARG A 285 15.72 0.03 -8.42
C ARG A 285 15.09 0.88 -7.31
N GLY A 286 15.93 1.60 -6.57
CA GLY A 286 15.51 2.37 -5.38
C GLY A 286 15.57 1.58 -4.06
N TRP A 287 15.93 0.29 -4.09
CA TRP A 287 16.20 -0.49 -2.88
C TRP A 287 17.67 -0.96 -2.80
N PRO A 288 18.36 -0.76 -1.66
CA PRO A 288 17.87 -0.09 -0.46
C PRO A 288 17.83 1.44 -0.64
N PRO A 289 16.83 2.14 -0.08
CA PRO A 289 16.57 3.55 -0.39
C PRO A 289 17.69 4.50 0.05
N TRP A 290 18.56 4.11 0.99
CA TRP A 290 19.69 4.92 1.45
C TRP A 290 20.93 4.85 0.54
N GLU A 291 20.95 3.98 -0.47
CA GLU A 291 22.06 3.86 -1.42
C GLU A 291 21.78 4.61 -2.74
N PHE A 292 20.55 5.09 -2.95
CA PHE A 292 20.15 5.81 -4.15
C PHE A 292 20.02 7.31 -3.87
N ASN A 293 20.64 8.14 -4.72
CA ASN A 293 20.39 9.58 -4.75
C ASN A 293 19.43 9.88 -5.90
N GLU A 294 18.43 10.73 -5.68
CA GLU A 294 17.47 11.17 -6.73
C GLU A 294 18.14 11.87 -7.94
N ARG A 295 19.46 12.08 -7.89
CA ARG A 295 20.27 12.62 -8.99
C ARG A 295 20.80 11.55 -9.95
N ASP A 296 20.55 10.28 -9.69
CA ASP A 296 20.94 9.15 -10.53
C ASP A 296 19.83 8.76 -11.54
N ASP A 297 18.81 9.61 -11.70
CA ASP A 297 17.75 9.58 -12.72
C ASP A 297 17.99 10.65 -13.79
#